data_AF-H3SFX8-F1
#
_entry.id   AF-H3SFX8-F1
#
_cell.length_a   1.000
_cell.length_b   1.000
_cell.length_c   1.000
_cell.angle_alpha   90.00
_cell.angle_beta   90.00
_cell.angle_gamma   90.00
#
_symmetry.space_group_name_H-M   'P 1'
#
loop_
_entity.id
_entity.type
_entity.pdbx_description
1 polymer ?
#
loop_
_entity_poly.entity_id
_entity_poly.type
_entity_poly.pdbx_seq_one_letter_code
_entity_poly.pdbx_strand_id
1 'polypeptide(L)'
;MKLSNRVAIAETSTEDIQTKSYVPTSLKTYTSGELAKYFGVSQTTITNWHKEGRFEGITYHPGKQLRVPEDTRFRLASGGVIPISEVVEMWHKENGSVKEDTELEFLTRQVALYEEKYKGEFRNTIGRKLQENWTVEEETDARAWKYFLSRQANVFRD
;
A
#
# COMPACT_ATOMS: atom_id res chain seq x y z
N MET A 1 -14.82 -44.59 55.50
CA MET A 1 -14.75 -43.74 56.70
C MET A 1 -14.30 -42.35 56.26
N LYS A 2 -15.03 -41.31 56.71
CA LYS A 2 -14.91 -39.84 56.57
C LYS A 2 -13.58 -39.28 55.99
N LEU A 3 -13.62 -38.48 54.90
CA LEU A 3 -13.80 -37.00 54.81
C LEU A 3 -12.60 -36.19 55.34
N SER A 4 -11.93 -35.43 54.47
CA SER A 4 -11.73 -33.98 54.66
C SER A 4 -11.18 -33.26 53.42
N ASN A 5 -11.83 -32.13 53.12
CA ASN A 5 -11.63 -31.13 52.07
C ASN A 5 -10.31 -30.33 52.20
N ARG A 6 -9.81 -29.74 51.09
CA ARG A 6 -9.97 -28.29 50.75
C ARG A 6 -9.11 -27.79 49.56
N VAL A 7 -9.81 -27.21 48.56
CA VAL A 7 -9.61 -25.87 47.94
C VAL A 7 -8.37 -25.57 47.07
N ALA A 8 -8.63 -25.38 45.76
CA ALA A 8 -8.17 -24.36 44.78
C ALA A 8 -6.65 -24.13 44.58
N ILE A 9 -6.10 -23.70 43.43
CA ILE A 9 -6.52 -22.73 42.41
C ILE A 9 -5.73 -23.06 41.11
N ALA A 10 -6.33 -22.70 39.96
CA ALA A 10 -5.82 -22.36 38.61
C ALA A 10 -4.29 -22.10 38.47
N GLU A 11 -3.60 -22.21 37.33
CA GLU A 11 -3.94 -22.28 35.91
C GLU A 11 -2.60 -22.42 35.14
N THR A 12 -2.68 -22.93 33.90
CA THR A 12 -1.71 -22.76 32.80
C THR A 12 -0.30 -23.36 32.94
N SER A 13 -0.07 -24.46 32.22
CA SER A 13 1.19 -24.65 31.47
C SER A 13 1.03 -25.73 30.40
N THR A 14 1.61 -25.42 29.24
CA THR A 14 2.22 -26.34 28.27
C THR A 14 1.34 -27.29 27.47
N GLU A 15 0.79 -26.76 26.36
CA GLU A 15 0.58 -27.43 25.07
C GLU A 15 0.62 -26.29 24.02
N ASP A 16 1.24 -26.30 22.86
CA ASP A 16 2.07 -27.24 22.14
C ASP A 16 2.75 -26.49 20.97
N ILE A 17 3.82 -27.10 20.50
CA ILE A 17 4.73 -26.81 19.37
C ILE A 17 4.08 -26.18 18.12
N GLN A 18 4.71 -25.16 17.50
CA GLN A 18 5.03 -25.20 16.05
C GLN A 18 6.06 -24.12 15.64
N THR A 19 7.30 -24.55 15.44
CA THR A 19 8.27 -23.97 14.50
C THR A 19 7.66 -24.00 13.10
N LYS A 20 6.87 -22.98 12.75
CA LYS A 20 6.41 -22.78 11.38
C LYS A 20 7.51 -21.99 10.67
N SER A 21 8.26 -22.67 9.80
CA SER A 21 9.18 -22.02 8.87
C SER A 21 8.40 -20.94 8.13
N TYR A 22 8.74 -19.70 8.42
CA TYR A 22 8.10 -18.55 7.81
C TYR A 22 8.53 -18.49 6.35
N VAL A 23 7.64 -18.90 5.46
CA VAL A 23 7.80 -18.69 4.03
C VAL A 23 7.03 -17.41 3.71
N PRO A 24 7.69 -16.26 3.48
CA PRO A 24 7.02 -15.02 3.15
C PRO A 24 6.19 -15.23 1.88
N THR A 25 4.86 -15.18 1.99
CA THR A 25 3.92 -15.45 0.88
C THR A 25 3.57 -14.19 0.10
N SER A 26 4.21 -13.06 0.39
CA SER A 26 4.04 -11.81 -0.36
C SER A 26 5.39 -11.19 -0.72
N LEU A 27 5.55 -10.89 -2.02
CA LEU A 27 6.77 -10.32 -2.60
C LEU A 27 6.89 -8.80 -2.37
N LYS A 28 5.98 -8.20 -1.60
CA LYS A 28 5.94 -6.74 -1.43
C LYS A 28 6.91 -6.33 -0.32
N THR A 29 7.88 -5.51 -0.69
CA THR A 29 8.87 -4.94 0.23
C THR A 29 8.75 -3.43 0.24
N TYR A 30 8.87 -2.84 1.43
CA TYR A 30 8.80 -1.41 1.64
C TYR A 30 10.19 -0.84 1.91
N THR A 31 10.43 0.35 1.37
CA THR A 31 11.61 1.17 1.62
C THR A 31 11.45 1.98 2.91
N SER A 32 12.55 2.53 3.43
CA SER A 32 12.50 3.47 4.57
C SER A 32 11.64 4.71 4.30
N GLY A 33 11.52 5.13 3.03
CA GLY A 33 10.67 6.25 2.61
C GLY A 33 9.18 5.93 2.71
N GLU A 34 8.77 4.77 2.19
CA GLU A 34 7.38 4.30 2.26
C GLU A 34 6.98 4.03 3.72
N LEU A 35 7.84 3.37 4.50
CA LEU A 35 7.57 3.16 5.92
C LEU A 35 7.44 4.50 6.67
N ALA A 36 8.28 5.49 6.39
CA ALA A 36 8.17 6.81 7.00
C ALA A 36 6.78 7.45 6.74
N LYS A 37 6.26 7.32 5.52
CA LYS A 37 4.90 7.77 5.15
C LYS A 37 3.83 7.03 5.94
N TYR A 38 3.89 5.71 6.02
CA TYR A 38 2.88 4.89 6.69
C TYR A 38 2.89 5.07 8.22
N PHE A 39 4.07 5.18 8.83
CA PHE A 39 4.22 5.42 10.26
C PHE A 39 4.04 6.88 10.68
N GLY A 40 3.96 7.82 9.72
CA GLY A 40 3.86 9.26 10.01
C GLY A 40 5.11 9.84 10.69
N VAL A 41 6.29 9.28 10.40
CA VAL A 41 7.58 9.68 11.01
C VAL A 41 8.62 10.03 9.95
N SER A 42 9.79 10.50 10.37
CA SER A 42 10.90 10.76 9.43
C SER A 42 11.58 9.46 8.97
N GLN A 43 12.20 9.48 7.78
CA GLN A 43 13.04 8.36 7.31
C GLN A 43 14.22 8.07 8.26
N THR A 44 14.73 9.10 8.93
CA THR A 44 15.78 8.97 9.96
C THR A 44 15.28 8.17 11.15
N THR A 45 14.02 8.38 11.57
CA THR A 45 13.37 7.62 12.65
C THR A 45 13.27 6.14 12.30
N ILE A 46 12.82 5.81 11.09
CA ILE A 46 12.78 4.42 10.60
C ILE A 46 14.18 3.78 10.61
N THR A 47 15.18 4.52 10.17
CA THR A 47 16.58 4.05 10.17
C THR A 47 17.08 3.79 11.59
N ASN A 48 16.73 4.62 12.56
CA ASN A 48 17.09 4.43 13.95
C ASN A 48 16.38 3.21 14.55
N TRP A 49 15.08 3.04 14.30
CA TRP A 49 14.34 1.84 14.71
C TRP A 49 14.90 0.55 14.11
N HIS A 50 15.41 0.62 12.89
CA HIS A 50 16.11 -0.49 12.26
C HIS A 50 17.44 -0.82 12.96
N LYS A 51 18.23 0.20 13.33
CA LYS A 51 19.44 0.01 14.14
C LYS A 51 19.14 -0.53 15.54
N GLU A 52 18.00 -0.15 16.11
CA GLU A 52 17.50 -0.63 17.40
C GLU A 52 16.93 -2.06 17.34
N GLY A 53 16.80 -2.65 16.14
CA GLY A 53 16.27 -4.01 15.96
C GLY A 53 14.76 -4.12 16.17
N ARG A 54 14.00 -3.04 15.94
CA ARG A 54 12.53 -3.08 16.06
C ARG A 54 11.83 -3.84 14.93
N PHE A 55 12.51 -4.03 13.80
CA PHE A 55 12.04 -4.86 12.68
C PHE A 55 12.60 -6.27 12.83
N GLU A 56 11.77 -7.22 13.21
CA GLU A 56 12.21 -8.59 13.50
C GLU A 56 12.65 -9.32 12.22
N GLY A 57 13.83 -9.94 12.25
CA GLY A 57 14.35 -10.70 11.11
C GLY A 57 15.02 -9.87 10.02
N ILE A 58 15.10 -8.54 10.15
CA ILE A 58 15.82 -7.68 9.20
C ILE A 58 17.14 -7.23 9.82
N THR A 59 18.26 -7.55 9.15
CA THR A 59 19.59 -7.14 9.60
C THR A 59 19.96 -5.76 9.05
N TYR A 60 20.57 -4.92 9.88
CA TYR A 60 21.12 -3.63 9.43
C TYR A 60 22.42 -3.84 8.66
N HIS A 61 22.45 -3.32 7.42
CA HIS A 61 23.63 -3.25 6.60
C HIS A 61 23.98 -1.79 6.30
N PRO A 62 25.10 -1.26 6.82
CA PRO A 62 25.52 0.10 6.52
C PRO A 62 25.75 0.27 5.01
N GLY A 63 25.29 1.40 4.46
CA GLY A 63 25.40 1.69 3.02
C GLY A 63 24.39 0.99 2.12
N LYS A 64 23.54 0.09 2.65
CA LYS A 64 22.42 -0.50 1.90
C LYS A 64 21.11 0.18 2.25
N GLN A 65 20.26 0.35 1.24
CA GLN A 65 18.90 0.82 1.46
C GLN A 65 18.11 -0.25 2.22
N LEU A 66 17.34 0.19 3.22
CA LEU A 66 16.43 -0.67 3.95
C LEU A 66 15.32 -1.18 3.02
N ARG A 67 15.06 -2.49 3.07
CA ARG A 67 13.94 -3.17 2.43
C ARG A 67 13.30 -4.07 3.47
N VAL A 68 12.05 -3.80 3.78
CA VAL A 68 11.28 -4.51 4.81
C VAL A 68 10.11 -5.21 4.12
N PRO A 69 10.11 -6.55 4.06
CA PRO A 69 8.95 -7.33 3.63
C PRO A 69 7.69 -6.93 4.42
N GLU A 70 6.52 -6.91 3.77
CA GLU A 70 5.26 -6.52 4.42
C GLU A 70 4.89 -7.36 5.64
N ASP A 71 5.44 -8.56 5.68
CA ASP A 71 5.14 -9.58 6.65
C ASP A 71 6.13 -9.51 7.85
N THR A 72 7.07 -8.57 7.80
CA THR A 72 7.98 -8.26 8.90
C THR A 72 7.17 -7.83 10.13
N ARG A 73 7.56 -8.33 11.30
CA ARG A 73 6.99 -7.92 12.58
C ARG A 73 7.72 -6.68 13.11
N PHE A 74 6.96 -5.66 13.46
CA PHE A 74 7.45 -4.41 14.04
C PHE A 74 7.08 -4.32 15.51
N ARG A 75 8.07 -4.03 16.35
CA ARG A 75 7.90 -3.82 17.78
C ARG A 75 7.58 -2.35 18.10
N LEU A 76 6.38 -2.13 18.62
CA LEU A 76 5.91 -0.84 19.10
C LEU A 76 6.64 -0.45 20.39
N ALA A 77 6.67 0.86 20.67
CA ALA A 77 7.21 1.38 21.93
C ALA A 77 6.43 0.89 23.17
N SER A 78 5.14 0.56 23.00
CA SER A 78 4.29 -0.02 24.04
C SER A 78 4.59 -1.50 24.34
N GLY A 79 5.50 -2.13 23.59
CA GLY A 79 5.81 -3.56 23.69
C GLY A 79 4.91 -4.46 22.83
N GLY A 80 3.88 -3.91 22.18
CA GLY A 80 3.08 -4.63 21.19
C GLY A 80 3.89 -4.98 19.93
N VAL A 81 3.47 -6.01 19.21
CA VAL A 81 4.07 -6.42 17.94
C VAL A 81 2.98 -6.42 16.88
N ILE A 82 3.23 -5.71 15.77
CA ILE A 82 2.31 -5.61 14.64
C ILE A 82 3.04 -5.92 13.34
N PRO A 83 2.41 -6.63 12.38
CA PRO A 83 2.99 -6.80 11.06
C PRO A 83 2.96 -5.47 10.28
N ILE A 84 3.92 -5.27 9.39
CA ILE A 84 3.98 -4.06 8.56
C ILE A 84 2.75 -3.94 7.66
N SER A 85 2.19 -5.05 7.18
CA SER A 85 0.94 -5.08 6.41
C SER A 85 -0.22 -4.41 7.14
N GLU A 86 -0.36 -4.62 8.45
CA GLU A 86 -1.41 -4.01 9.27
C GLU A 86 -1.18 -2.51 9.44
N VAL A 87 0.06 -2.06 9.60
CA VAL A 87 0.40 -0.62 9.61
C VAL A 87 -0.03 0.07 8.31
N VAL A 88 0.24 -0.58 7.19
CA VAL A 88 -0.10 -0.07 5.85
C VAL A 88 -1.62 -0.03 5.66
N GLU A 89 -2.33 -1.08 6.09
CA GLU A 89 -3.79 -1.15 6.02
C GLU A 89 -4.45 -0.08 6.89
N MET A 90 -3.98 0.11 8.14
CA MET A 90 -4.43 1.16 9.04
C MET A 90 -4.25 2.54 8.41
N TRP A 91 -3.08 2.81 7.84
CA TRP A 91 -2.80 4.06 7.15
C TRP A 91 -3.75 4.31 5.98
N HIS A 92 -4.02 3.28 5.15
CA HIS A 92 -4.98 3.40 4.05
C HIS A 92 -6.43 3.60 4.52
N LYS A 93 -6.81 3.00 5.65
CA LYS A 93 -8.14 3.17 6.23
C LYS A 93 -8.34 4.60 6.77
N GLU A 94 -7.30 5.15 7.41
CA GLU A 94 -7.33 6.48 8.02
C GLU A 94 -7.20 7.62 7.00
N ASN A 95 -6.38 7.45 5.96
CA ASN A 95 -6.14 8.49 4.95
C ASN A 95 -7.09 8.42 3.75
N GLY A 96 -8.11 7.56 3.83
CA GLY A 96 -8.85 7.11 2.65
C GLY A 96 -7.94 6.33 1.72
N SER A 97 -8.51 5.56 0.80
CA SER A 97 -7.76 4.83 -0.20
C SER A 97 -7.09 5.79 -1.20
N VAL A 98 -6.08 6.55 -0.77
CA VAL A 98 -4.97 6.91 -1.64
C VAL A 98 -4.16 5.62 -1.79
N LYS A 99 -4.77 4.63 -2.47
CA LYS A 99 -3.94 3.74 -3.29
C LYS A 99 -3.14 4.72 -4.13
N GLU A 100 -1.82 4.62 -4.07
CA GLU A 100 -1.02 5.22 -5.12
C GLU A 100 -1.57 4.60 -6.39
N ASP A 101 -2.41 5.37 -7.07
CA ASP A 101 -3.11 4.89 -8.23
C ASP A 101 -2.03 4.46 -9.19
N THR A 102 -2.06 3.19 -9.57
CA THR A 102 -1.19 2.73 -10.64
C THR A 102 -1.36 3.70 -11.80
N GLU A 103 -0.30 3.97 -12.55
CA GLU A 103 -0.38 4.91 -13.68
C GLU A 103 -1.59 4.57 -14.57
N LEU A 104 -1.89 3.29 -14.74
CA LEU A 104 -3.08 2.79 -15.40
C LEU A 104 -4.41 3.21 -14.75
N GLU A 105 -4.57 3.07 -13.43
CA GLU A 105 -5.77 3.51 -12.71
C GLU A 105 -5.93 5.04 -12.77
N PHE A 106 -4.85 5.80 -12.71
CA PHE A 106 -4.89 7.26 -12.89
C PHE A 106 -5.39 7.62 -14.30
N LEU A 107 -4.79 7.03 -15.34
CA LEU A 107 -5.14 7.27 -16.74
C LEU A 107 -6.59 6.86 -17.04
N THR A 108 -7.02 5.70 -16.53
CA THR A 108 -8.41 5.23 -16.66
C THR A 108 -9.38 6.20 -15.99
N ARG A 109 -9.03 6.66 -14.78
CA ARG A 109 -9.58 7.85 -14.08
C ARG A 109 -9.90 9.01 -15.04
N GLN A 110 -8.84 9.54 -15.63
CA GLN A 110 -8.91 10.74 -16.45
C GLN A 110 -9.74 10.51 -17.73
N VAL A 111 -9.59 9.36 -18.40
CA VAL A 111 -10.38 9.02 -19.58
C VAL A 111 -11.87 8.97 -19.25
N ALA A 112 -12.25 8.33 -18.14
CA ALA A 112 -13.65 8.22 -17.72
C ALA A 112 -14.30 9.59 -17.44
N LEU A 113 -13.56 10.54 -16.86
CA LEU A 113 -14.06 11.91 -16.64
C LEU A 113 -14.43 12.62 -17.94
N TYR A 114 -13.62 12.46 -18.99
CA TYR A 114 -13.95 13.03 -20.29
C TYR A 114 -15.09 12.28 -20.99
N GLU A 115 -15.16 10.95 -20.88
CA GLU A 115 -16.28 10.17 -21.39
C GLU A 115 -17.60 10.58 -20.74
N GLU A 116 -17.60 10.86 -19.45
CA GLU A 116 -18.76 11.35 -18.72
C GLU A 116 -19.15 12.77 -19.13
N LYS A 117 -18.16 13.66 -19.32
CA LYS A 117 -18.37 15.05 -19.77
C LYS A 117 -18.99 15.10 -21.17
N TYR A 118 -18.49 14.28 -22.08
CA TYR A 118 -18.90 14.28 -23.49
C TYR A 118 -19.94 13.20 -23.84
N LYS A 119 -20.39 12.42 -22.85
CA LYS A 119 -21.41 11.36 -22.96
C LYS A 119 -21.07 10.29 -24.00
N GLY A 120 -19.82 9.86 -24.02
CA GLY A 120 -19.36 8.76 -24.88
C GLY A 120 -17.86 8.79 -25.12
N GLU A 121 -17.37 7.78 -25.84
CA GLU A 121 -15.95 7.64 -26.17
C GLU A 121 -15.42 8.78 -27.05
N PHE A 122 -14.12 9.05 -26.99
CA PHE A 122 -13.46 10.11 -27.76
C PHE A 122 -13.80 10.05 -29.25
N ARG A 123 -13.75 8.85 -29.85
CA ARG A 123 -13.98 8.63 -31.29
C ARG A 123 -15.41 8.94 -31.72
N ASN A 124 -16.37 8.80 -30.80
CA ASN A 124 -17.80 8.98 -31.07
C ASN A 124 -18.30 10.39 -30.70
N THR A 125 -17.47 11.19 -30.01
CA THR A 125 -17.81 12.53 -29.51
C THR A 125 -16.98 13.60 -30.22
N ILE A 126 -16.05 14.27 -29.53
CA ILE A 126 -15.21 15.35 -30.10
C ILE A 126 -14.33 14.83 -31.23
N GLY A 127 -13.87 13.58 -31.16
CA GLY A 127 -13.06 12.95 -32.20
C GLY A 127 -13.79 12.78 -33.54
N ARG A 128 -15.13 12.89 -33.55
CA ARG A 128 -15.95 12.88 -34.78
C ARG A 128 -16.20 14.28 -35.34
N LYS A 129 -16.10 15.32 -34.51
CA LYS A 129 -16.28 16.72 -34.93
C LYS A 129 -15.08 17.18 -35.75
N LEU A 130 -15.32 17.95 -36.82
CA LEU A 130 -14.26 18.67 -37.52
C LEU A 130 -13.59 19.67 -36.57
N GLN A 131 -12.25 19.73 -36.57
CA GLN A 131 -11.48 20.58 -35.65
C GLN A 131 -11.83 22.06 -35.77
N GLU A 132 -12.25 22.52 -36.95
CA GLU A 132 -12.68 23.90 -37.21
C GLU A 132 -13.92 24.31 -36.39
N ASN A 133 -14.69 23.33 -35.87
CA ASN A 133 -15.89 23.57 -35.06
C ASN A 133 -15.65 23.33 -33.57
N TRP A 134 -14.40 23.17 -33.13
CA TRP A 134 -14.07 23.01 -31.72
C TRP A 134 -14.10 24.35 -31.01
N THR A 135 -14.67 24.36 -29.81
CA THR A 135 -14.41 25.47 -28.89
C THR A 135 -12.97 25.38 -28.36
N VAL A 136 -12.44 26.50 -27.85
CA VAL A 136 -11.10 26.55 -27.23
C VAL A 136 -10.98 25.53 -26.07
N GLU A 137 -12.08 25.32 -25.34
CA GLU A 137 -12.17 24.31 -24.29
C GLU A 137 -12.13 22.88 -24.86
N GLU A 138 -12.92 22.60 -25.91
CA GLU A 138 -12.94 21.30 -26.58
C GLU A 138 -11.58 20.95 -27.21
N GLU A 139 -10.83 21.92 -27.72
CA GLU A 139 -9.48 21.71 -28.23
C GLU A 139 -8.52 21.27 -27.12
N THR A 140 -8.55 21.95 -25.99
CA THR A 140 -7.71 21.64 -24.83
C THR A 140 -8.04 20.25 -24.28
N ASP A 141 -9.33 19.96 -24.11
CA ASP A 141 -9.82 18.68 -23.62
C ASP A 141 -9.49 17.54 -24.57
N ALA A 142 -9.66 17.74 -25.89
CA ALA A 142 -9.33 16.72 -26.88
C ALA A 142 -7.82 16.40 -26.92
N ARG A 143 -6.96 17.39 -26.69
CA ARG A 143 -5.51 17.18 -26.59
C ARG A 143 -5.15 16.39 -25.33
N ALA A 144 -5.70 16.77 -24.18
CA ALA A 144 -5.48 16.08 -22.92
C ALA A 144 -5.98 14.62 -22.99
N TRP A 145 -7.19 14.42 -23.51
CA TRP A 145 -7.78 13.09 -23.65
C TRP A 145 -6.99 12.18 -24.61
N LYS A 146 -6.54 12.70 -25.77
CA LYS A 146 -5.64 11.95 -26.67
C LYS A 146 -4.34 11.55 -25.99
N TYR A 147 -3.76 12.43 -25.16
CA TYR A 147 -2.56 12.13 -24.39
C TYR A 147 -2.82 10.97 -23.42
N PHE A 148 -3.92 11.01 -22.65
CA PHE A 148 -4.25 9.95 -21.70
C PHE A 148 -4.49 8.60 -22.38
N LEU A 149 -5.23 8.58 -23.50
CA LEU A 149 -5.46 7.36 -24.28
C LEU A 149 -4.16 6.78 -24.84
N SER A 150 -3.27 7.63 -25.36
CA SER A 150 -1.98 7.19 -25.93
C SER A 150 -1.06 6.65 -24.84
N ARG A 151 -1.03 7.29 -23.68
CA ARG A 151 -0.24 6.85 -22.54
C ARG A 151 -0.76 5.53 -21.99
N GLN A 152 -2.08 5.38 -21.87
CA GLN A 152 -2.72 4.14 -21.42
C GLN A 152 -2.38 2.98 -22.36
N ALA A 153 -2.43 3.20 -23.67
CA ALA A 153 -2.05 2.19 -24.66
C ALA A 153 -0.58 1.77 -24.59
N ASN A 154 0.33 2.67 -24.19
CA ASN A 154 1.74 2.34 -24.00
C ASN A 154 1.98 1.54 -22.73
N VAL A 155 1.26 1.82 -21.64
CA VAL A 155 1.34 1.04 -20.39
C VAL A 155 0.94 -0.42 -20.61
N PHE A 156 0.05 -0.72 -21.56
CA PHE A 156 -0.31 -2.09 -21.94
C PHE A 156 0.68 -2.80 -22.87
N ARG A 157 1.70 -2.10 -23.38
CA ARG A 157 2.69 -2.65 -24.34
C ARG A 157 4.04 -2.99 -23.72
N ASP A 158 4.34 -2.48 -22.53
CA ASP A 158 5.52 -2.82 -21.72
C ASP A 158 5.24 -4.03 -20.81
#